data_AF-A0A1H9P9B4-F1
#
_entry.id   AF-A0A1H9P9B4-F1
#
_cell.length_a   1.000
_cell.length_b   1.000
_cell.length_c   1.000
_cell.angle_alpha   90.00
_cell.angle_beta   90.00
_cell.angle_gamma   90.00
#
_symmetry.space_group_name_H-M   'P 1'
#
loop_
_entity.id
_entity.type
_entity.pdbx_description
1 polymer ?
#
loop_
_entity_poly.entity_id
_entity_poly.type
_entity_poly.pdbx_seq_one_letter_code
_entity_poly.pdbx_strand_id
1 'polypeptide(L)'
;MVNTKNDYYKKEYERIVNRFIWNISIYGSMADCYDACYQEAVDEIEKLYQKAYGSEDITSGLRYWALSTIKRYYLTNKKNVSGWVS
;
A
#
# COMPACT_ATOMS: atom_id res chain seq x y z
N MET A 1 -4.88 21.85 19.33
CA MET A 1 -3.89 20.77 19.55
C MET A 1 -3.78 19.99 18.25
N VAL A 2 -2.59 19.94 17.65
CA VAL A 2 -2.33 19.10 16.47
C VAL A 2 -2.49 17.65 16.88
N ASN A 3 -3.29 16.87 16.15
CA ASN A 3 -3.54 15.47 16.46
C ASN A 3 -2.36 14.63 15.94
N THR A 4 -1.19 14.83 16.57
CA THR A 4 0.16 14.43 16.10
C THR A 4 0.30 12.94 15.76
N LYS A 5 -0.45 12.09 16.47
CA LYS A 5 -0.42 10.64 16.28
C LYS A 5 -1.19 10.20 15.03
N ASN A 6 -2.34 10.81 14.76
CA ASN A 6 -3.08 10.55 13.52
C ASN A 6 -2.32 11.07 12.31
N ASP A 7 -1.70 12.24 12.42
CA ASP A 7 -0.85 12.80 11.37
C ASP A 7 0.38 11.93 11.11
N TYR A 8 0.98 11.34 12.15
CA TYR A 8 2.06 10.38 12.02
C TYR A 8 1.60 9.14 11.23
N TYR A 9 0.53 8.46 11.67
CA TYR A 9 0.06 7.26 10.99
C TYR A 9 -0.37 7.55 9.55
N LYS A 10 -1.07 8.66 9.30
CA LYS A 10 -1.43 9.09 7.95
C LYS A 10 -0.20 9.19 7.04
N LYS A 11 0.87 9.84 7.51
CA LYS A 11 2.12 9.97 6.73
C LYS A 11 2.77 8.61 6.48
N GLU A 12 2.75 7.71 7.45
CA GLU A 12 3.31 6.36 7.27
C GLU A 12 2.49 5.53 6.26
N TYR A 13 1.16 5.59 6.32
CA TYR A 13 0.28 4.98 5.32
C TYR A 13 0.53 5.53 3.92
N GLU A 14 0.63 6.87 3.77
CA GLU A 14 0.95 7.53 2.50
C GLU A 14 2.34 7.12 1.97
N ARG A 15 3.34 6.97 2.85
CA ARG A 15 4.68 6.51 2.47
C ARG A 15 4.67 5.11 1.89
N ILE A 16 3.95 4.18 2.52
CA ILE A 16 3.84 2.79 2.03
C ILE A 16 3.17 2.77 0.64
N VAL A 17 2.07 3.51 0.46
CA VAL A 17 1.39 3.63 -0.83
C VAL A 17 2.31 4.23 -1.90
N ASN A 18 3.02 5.31 -1.61
CA ASN A 18 3.93 5.95 -2.55
C ASN A 18 5.09 5.03 -2.93
N ARG A 19 5.66 4.29 -1.97
CA ARG A 19 6.72 3.32 -2.23
C ARG A 19 6.24 2.20 -3.14
N PHE A 20 5.04 1.68 -2.91
CA PHE A 20 4.43 0.68 -3.78
C PHE A 20 4.27 1.18 -5.23
N ILE A 21 3.74 2.38 -5.42
CA ILE A 21 3.56 2.99 -6.76
C ILE A 21 4.92 3.13 -7.45
N TRP A 22 5.94 3.59 -6.73
CA TRP A 22 7.29 3.73 -7.26
C TRP A 22 7.91 2.37 -7.62
N ASN A 23 7.81 1.36 -6.74
CA ASN A 23 8.30 0.01 -7.00
C ASN A 23 7.64 -0.58 -8.26
N ILE A 24 6.33 -0.42 -8.44
CA ILE A 24 5.63 -0.86 -9.65
C ILE A 24 6.14 -0.12 -10.89
N SER A 25 6.44 1.17 -10.80
CA SER A 25 6.96 1.92 -11.94
C SER A 25 8.32 1.41 -12.43
N ILE A 26 9.09 0.76 -11.57
CA ILE A 26 10.42 0.20 -11.88
C ILE A 26 10.33 -1.26 -12.28
N TYR A 27 9.67 -2.07 -11.46
CA TYR A 27 9.68 -3.54 -11.56
C TYR A 27 8.42 -4.12 -12.17
N GLY A 28 7.42 -3.28 -12.49
CA GLY A 28 6.08 -3.78 -12.82
C GLY A 28 5.93 -4.44 -14.18
N SER A 29 6.95 -4.39 -15.04
CA SER A 29 7.00 -5.21 -16.26
C SER A 29 7.36 -6.68 -15.98
N MET A 30 7.86 -7.00 -14.78
CA MET A 30 8.20 -8.36 -14.36
C MET A 30 7.10 -8.90 -13.46
N ALA A 31 6.32 -9.88 -13.94
CA ALA A 31 5.13 -10.37 -13.25
C ALA A 31 5.41 -10.85 -11.81
N ASP A 32 6.50 -11.58 -11.58
CA ASP A 32 6.88 -12.08 -10.25
C ASP A 32 7.23 -10.93 -9.30
N CYS A 33 7.99 -9.94 -9.78
CA CYS A 33 8.34 -8.76 -9.00
C CYS A 33 7.11 -7.90 -8.70
N TYR A 34 6.14 -7.86 -9.62
CA TYR A 34 4.90 -7.12 -9.47
C TYR A 34 4.03 -7.67 -8.33
N ASP A 35 3.84 -8.99 -8.30
CA ASP A 35 3.10 -9.67 -7.25
C ASP A 35 3.84 -9.59 -5.90
N ALA A 36 5.17 -9.68 -5.90
CA ALA A 36 5.99 -9.48 -4.70
C ALA A 36 5.85 -8.05 -4.13
N CYS A 37 5.93 -7.02 -4.98
CA CYS A 37 5.76 -5.62 -4.56
C CYS A 37 4.37 -5.37 -3.95
N TYR A 38 3.33 -6.03 -4.46
CA TYR A 38 1.99 -5.96 -3.89
C TYR A 38 1.92 -6.60 -2.52
N GLN A 39 2.44 -7.82 -2.37
CA GLN A 39 2.41 -8.53 -1.10
C GLN A 39 3.20 -7.79 -0.01
N GLU A 40 4.38 -7.27 -0.35
CA GLU A 40 5.21 -6.48 0.56
C GLU A 40 4.46 -5.25 1.08
N ALA A 41 3.80 -4.51 0.19
CA ALA A 41 3.04 -3.32 0.56
C ALA A 41 1.86 -3.66 1.47
N VAL A 42 1.11 -4.75 1.19
CA VAL A 42 0.01 -5.20 2.05
C VAL A 42 0.52 -5.60 3.44
N ASP A 43 1.62 -6.34 3.52
CA ASP A 43 2.21 -6.76 4.79
C ASP A 43 2.66 -5.57 5.64
N GLU A 44 3.23 -4.53 5.04
CA GLU A 44 3.62 -3.32 5.76
C GLU A 44 2.43 -2.55 6.32
N ILE A 45 1.34 -2.48 5.56
CA ILE A 45 0.08 -1.88 6.01
C ILE A 45 -0.47 -2.63 7.23
N GLU A 46 -0.52 -3.96 7.19
CA GLU A 46 -1.00 -4.75 8.32
C GLU A 46 -0.09 -4.64 9.54
N LYS A 47 1.24 -4.64 9.34
CA LYS A 47 2.22 -4.42 10.42
C LYS A 47 2.04 -3.04 11.06
N LEU A 48 1.82 -1.99 10.28
CA LEU A 48 1.57 -0.65 10.80
C LEU A 48 0.26 -0.59 11.58
N TYR A 49 -0.79 -1.23 11.08
CA TYR A 49 -2.07 -1.32 11.76
C TYR A 49 -1.99 -2.06 13.09
N GLN A 50 -1.30 -3.20 13.14
CA GLN A 50 -1.10 -3.96 14.38
C GLN A 50 -0.37 -3.14 15.45
N LYS A 51 0.64 -2.33 15.05
CA LYS A 51 1.32 -1.40 15.94
C LYS A 51 0.39 -0.29 16.46
N ALA A 52 -0.57 0.14 15.65
CA ALA A 52 -1.54 1.17 16.02
C ALA A 52 -2.69 0.65 16.89
N TYR A 53 -3.08 -0.62 16.74
CA TYR A 53 -4.28 -1.22 17.33
C TYR A 53 -4.32 -1.19 18.87
N GLY A 54 -3.15 -1.16 19.53
CA GLY A 54 -3.07 -0.99 20.99
C GLY A 54 -3.42 0.41 21.50
N SER A 55 -3.88 1.33 20.64
CA SER A 55 -3.78 2.77 20.92
C SER A 55 -4.95 3.63 20.42
N GLU A 56 -6.15 3.04 20.28
CA GLU A 56 -7.41 3.59 19.73
C GLU A 56 -7.60 3.33 18.22
N ASP A 57 -8.85 3.05 17.82
CA ASP A 57 -9.30 2.65 16.47
C ASP A 57 -9.27 3.79 15.42
N ILE A 58 -8.30 4.69 15.54
CA ILE A 58 -8.25 5.90 14.71
C ILE A 58 -7.62 5.62 13.34
N THR A 59 -6.96 4.46 13.18
CA THR A 59 -6.21 4.11 11.97
C THR A 59 -6.95 3.15 11.03
N SER A 60 -8.09 2.58 11.42
CA SER A 60 -8.85 1.65 10.56
C SER A 60 -9.30 2.27 9.24
N GLY A 61 -9.73 3.54 9.26
CA GLY A 61 -10.07 4.27 8.04
C GLY A 61 -8.86 4.49 7.12
N LEU A 62 -7.69 4.79 7.69
CA LEU A 62 -6.43 4.97 6.94
C LEU A 62 -5.95 3.64 6.34
N ARG A 63 -6.03 2.55 7.11
CA ARG A 63 -5.75 1.19 6.62
C ARG A 63 -6.64 0.83 5.43
N TYR A 64 -7.95 1.03 5.57
CA TYR A 64 -8.90 0.71 4.50
C TYR A 64 -8.58 1.51 3.22
N TRP A 65 -8.32 2.81 3.37
CA TRP A 65 -7.92 3.67 2.26
C TRP A 65 -6.64 3.19 1.58
N ALA A 66 -5.60 2.85 2.35
CA ALA A 66 -4.31 2.43 1.83
C ALA A 66 -4.42 1.09 1.08
N LEU A 67 -5.03 0.06 1.69
CA LEU A 67 -5.26 -1.24 1.06
C LEU A 67 -6.07 -1.12 -0.23
N SER A 68 -7.14 -0.31 -0.21
CA SER A 68 -7.97 -0.08 -1.38
C SER A 68 -7.20 0.61 -2.51
N THR A 69 -6.32 1.55 -2.16
CA THR A 69 -5.49 2.26 -3.14
C THR A 69 -4.46 1.34 -3.77
N ILE A 70 -3.72 0.58 -2.96
CA ILE A 70 -2.75 -0.43 -3.42
C ILE A 70 -3.44 -1.46 -4.32
N LYS A 71 -4.58 -2.02 -3.90
CA LYS A 71 -5.35 -3.00 -4.69
C LYS A 71 -5.82 -2.44 -6.04
N ARG A 72 -6.30 -1.19 -6.09
CA ARG A 72 -6.70 -0.56 -7.36
C ARG A 72 -5.51 -0.41 -8.30
N TYR A 73 -4.39 0.11 -7.82
CA TYR A 73 -3.16 0.24 -8.63
C TYR A 73 -2.65 -1.12 -9.13
N TYR A 74 -2.70 -2.13 -8.26
CA TYR A 74 -2.36 -3.50 -8.59
C TYR A 74 -3.22 -4.06 -9.73
N LEU A 75 -4.54 -4.00 -9.60
CA LEU A 75 -5.44 -4.58 -10.60
C LEU A 75 -5.42 -3.82 -11.93
N THR A 76 -5.31 -2.48 -11.89
CA THR A 76 -5.26 -1.66 -13.11
C THR A 76 -4.00 -1.96 -13.91
N ASN A 77 -2.84 -2.08 -13.26
CA ASN A 77 -1.59 -2.29 -14.00
C ASN A 77 -1.33 -3.78 -14.30
N LYS A 78 -1.84 -4.73 -13.51
CA LYS A 78 -1.77 -6.17 -13.85
C LYS A 78 -2.44 -6.51 -15.18
N LYS A 79 -3.60 -5.88 -15.47
CA LYS A 79 -4.29 -6.02 -16.76
C LYS A 79 -3.43 -5.55 -17.93
N ASN A 80 -2.63 -4.51 -17.71
CA ASN A 80 -1.69 -4.04 -18.72
C ASN A 80 -0.57 -5.06 -18.89
N VAL A 81 0.07 -5.55 -17.83
CA VAL A 81 1.14 -6.57 -17.93
C VAL A 81 0.67 -7.81 -18.71
N SER A 82 -0.54 -8.32 -18.47
CA SER A 82 -1.07 -9.48 -19.20
C SER A 82 -1.26 -9.26 -20.70
N GLY A 83 -1.42 -8.01 -21.16
CA GLY A 83 -1.54 -7.69 -22.60
C GLY A 83 -0.20 -7.50 -23.31
N TRP A 84 0.92 -7.45 -22.59
CA TRP A 84 2.27 -7.32 -23.17
C TRP A 84 2.94 -8.67 -23.41
N VAL A 85 2.40 -9.76 -22.83
CA VAL A 85 2.90 -11.13 -22.98
C VAL A 85 2.11 -11.91 -24.04
N SER A 86 1.20 -11.26 -24.76
CA SER A 86 0.35 -11.85 -25.81
C SER A 86 0.71 -11.34 -27.20
#